data_AF-A0A521EC61-F1
#
_entry.id   AF-A0A521EC61-F1
#
_cell.length_a   1.000
_cell.length_b   1.000
_cell.length_c   1.000
_cell.angle_alpha   90.00
_cell.angle_beta   90.00
_cell.angle_gamma   90.00
#
_symmetry.space_group_name_H-M   'P 1'
#
loop_
_entity.id
_entity.type
_entity.pdbx_description
1 polymer ?
#
loop_
_entity_poly.entity_id
_entity_poly.type
_entity_poly.pdbx_seq_one_letter_code
_entity_poly.pdbx_strand_id
1 'polypeptide(L)'
;MLTNLRTEYKTLLFYSIYFITTFIFDKIDRGGPCTPGMGGILFLLSIPISLIYVFVLIYKLYKFGEKQYQNSIFIITAIWILIFFILKYKIL
;
A
#
# COMPACT_ATOMS: atom_id res chain seq x y z
N MET A 1 -15.13 -3.99 -19.66
CA MET A 1 -16.11 -3.20 -18.88
C MET A 1 -15.92 -3.53 -17.39
N LEU A 2 -14.91 -2.95 -16.72
CA LEU A 2 -14.61 -3.19 -15.30
C LEU A 2 -15.29 -2.12 -14.42
N THR A 3 -16.56 -1.87 -14.72
CA THR A 3 -17.38 -0.80 -14.16
C THR A 3 -18.03 -1.30 -12.87
N ASN A 4 -17.90 -0.52 -11.78
CA ASN A 4 -18.50 -0.71 -10.45
C ASN A 4 -17.87 -1.69 -9.44
N LEU A 5 -16.55 -1.90 -9.46
CA LEU A 5 -15.89 -2.34 -8.23
C LEU A 5 -15.78 -1.19 -7.23
N ARG A 6 -16.33 -1.40 -6.03
CA ARG A 6 -16.29 -0.46 -4.89
C ARG A 6 -14.85 -0.02 -4.63
N THR A 7 -14.63 1.26 -4.31
CA THR A 7 -13.28 1.83 -4.16
C THR A 7 -12.44 1.05 -3.14
N GLU A 8 -13.07 0.57 -2.07
CA GLU A 8 -12.48 -0.27 -1.02
C GLU A 8 -11.80 -1.53 -1.59
N TYR A 9 -12.49 -2.28 -2.46
CA TYR A 9 -11.97 -3.49 -3.08
C TYR A 9 -10.82 -3.19 -4.03
N LYS A 10 -10.89 -2.06 -4.75
CA LYS A 10 -9.79 -1.62 -5.62
C LYS A 10 -8.53 -1.30 -4.81
N THR A 11 -8.70 -0.64 -3.67
CA THR A 11 -7.58 -0.36 -2.75
C THR A 11 -6.97 -1.64 -2.22
N LEU A 12 -7.77 -2.59 -1.72
CA LEU A 12 -7.29 -3.88 -1.25
C LEU A 12 -6.55 -4.67 -2.33
N LEU A 13 -7.13 -4.73 -3.53
CA LEU A 13 -6.55 -5.44 -4.67
C LEU A 13 -5.24 -4.82 -5.11
N PHE A 14 -5.16 -3.48 -5.18
CA PHE A 14 -3.94 -2.77 -5.51
C PHE A 14 -2.81 -3.10 -4.53
N TYR A 15 -3.03 -2.93 -3.22
CA TYR A 15 -1.98 -3.19 -2.23
C TYR A 15 -1.61 -4.67 -2.15
N SER A 16 -2.58 -5.58 -2.29
CA SER A 16 -2.30 -7.02 -2.34
C SER A 16 -1.35 -7.37 -3.49
N ILE A 17 -1.67 -6.92 -4.71
CA ILE A 17 -0.81 -7.17 -5.87
C ILE A 17 0.55 -6.47 -5.71
N TYR A 18 0.55 -5.24 -5.22
CA TYR A 18 1.77 -4.45 -5.02
C TYR A 18 2.74 -5.16 -4.06
N PHE A 19 2.27 -5.62 -2.90
CA PHE A 19 3.13 -6.30 -1.94
C PHE A 19 3.54 -7.69 -2.41
N ILE A 20 2.66 -8.46 -3.07
CA ILE A 20 3.05 -9.74 -3.69
C ILE A 20 4.19 -9.52 -4.69
N THR A 21 4.07 -8.51 -5.55
CA THR A 21 5.10 -8.15 -6.52
C THR A 21 6.41 -7.76 -5.82
N THR A 22 6.30 -6.96 -4.76
CA THR A 22 7.44 -6.55 -3.92
C THR A 22 8.18 -7.78 -3.33
N PHE A 23 7.46 -8.76 -2.79
CA PHE A 23 8.04 -9.99 -2.25
C PHE A 23 8.69 -10.87 -3.34
N ILE A 24 8.11 -10.94 -4.54
CA ILE A 24 8.69 -11.67 -5.67
C ILE A 24 10.03 -11.02 -6.07
N PHE A 25 10.06 -9.69 -6.22
CA PHE A 25 11.29 -8.98 -6.57
C PHE A 25 12.35 -9.04 -5.48
N ASP A 26 11.96 -9.07 -4.21
CA ASP A 26 12.89 -9.30 -3.09
C ASP A 26 13.57 -10.68 -3.17
N LYS A 27 12.88 -11.70 -3.70
CA LYS A 27 13.49 -13.03 -3.91
C LYS A 27 14.42 -13.08 -5.12
N ILE A 28 14.12 -12.33 -6.17
CA ILE A 28 14.92 -12.27 -7.40
C ILE A 28 16.20 -11.45 -7.18
N ASP A 29 16.07 -10.31 -6.50
CA ASP A 29 17.17 -9.42 -6.17
C ASP A 29 17.07 -9.00 -4.69
N ARG A 30 17.80 -9.74 -3.84
CA ARG A 30 17.85 -9.50 -2.39
C ARG A 30 18.61 -8.23 -2.02
N GLY A 31 19.34 -7.63 -2.96
CA GLY A 31 20.25 -6.54 -2.67
C GLY A 31 21.41 -6.92 -1.76
N GLY A 32 22.08 -5.90 -1.23
CA GLY A 32 23.22 -6.01 -0.33
C GLY A 32 23.12 -5.03 0.83
N PRO A 33 24.09 -5.05 1.77
CA PRO A 33 24.05 -4.22 2.98
C PRO A 33 24.03 -2.72 2.68
N CYS A 34 24.53 -2.31 1.51
CA CYS A 34 24.60 -0.90 1.09
C CYS A 34 23.70 -0.58 -0.12
N THR A 35 23.05 -1.59 -0.71
CA THR A 35 22.24 -1.44 -1.92
C THR A 35 20.89 -2.13 -1.71
N PRO A 36 19.80 -1.38 -1.51
CA PRO A 36 18.49 -1.99 -1.39
C PRO A 36 18.18 -2.74 -2.68
N GLY A 37 17.86 -4.02 -2.57
CA GLY A 37 17.42 -4.82 -3.71
C GLY A 37 16.12 -4.27 -4.28
N MET A 38 15.75 -4.73 -5.47
CA MET A 38 14.54 -4.27 -6.15
C MET A 38 13.27 -4.35 -5.28
N GLY A 39 13.12 -5.40 -4.47
CA GLY A 39 12.04 -5.51 -3.49
C GLY A 39 12.10 -4.45 -2.39
N GLY A 40 13.28 -4.14 -1.87
CA GLY A 40 13.48 -3.07 -0.88
C GLY A 40 13.13 -1.69 -1.44
N ILE A 41 13.50 -1.41 -2.69
CA ILE A 41 13.16 -0.15 -3.37
C ILE A 41 11.64 -0.02 -3.55
N LEU A 42 10.98 -1.08 -4.04
CA LEU A 42 9.52 -1.10 -4.17
C LEU A 42 8.83 -0.91 -2.82
N PHE A 43 9.34 -1.55 -1.76
CA PHE A 43 8.80 -1.34 -0.41
C PHE A 43 8.94 0.12 0.04
N LEU A 44 10.09 0.76 -0.16
CA LEU A 44 10.30 2.19 0.14
C LEU A 44 9.36 3.08 -0.68
N LEU A 45 9.13 2.76 -1.95
CA LEU A 45 8.24 3.48 -2.84
C LEU A 45 6.76 3.37 -2.42
N SER A 46 6.39 2.33 -1.67
CA SER A 46 5.03 2.17 -1.14
C SER A 46 4.62 3.33 -0.22
N ILE A 47 5.58 3.94 0.50
CA ILE A 47 5.34 5.07 1.42
C ILE A 47 4.79 6.29 0.65
N PRO A 48 5.53 6.87 -0.32
CA PRO A 48 5.03 8.02 -1.06
C PRO A 48 3.78 7.70 -1.89
N ILE A 49 3.67 6.50 -2.46
CA ILE A 49 2.46 6.07 -3.18
C ILE A 49 1.23 6.09 -2.26
N SER A 50 1.38 5.56 -1.04
CA SER A 50 0.30 5.52 -0.07
C SER A 50 -0.14 6.92 0.35
N LEU A 51 0.82 7.80 0.62
CA LEU A 51 0.54 9.20 0.97
C LEU A 51 -0.23 9.91 -0.14
N ILE A 52 0.26 9.86 -1.38
CA ILE A 52 -0.40 10.49 -2.53
C ILE A 52 -1.82 9.95 -2.67
N TYR A 53 -2.00 8.63 -2.57
CA TYR A 53 -3.32 8.01 -2.72
C TYR A 53 -4.28 8.40 -1.60
N VAL A 54 -3.81 8.50 -0.35
CA VAL A 54 -4.61 9.01 0.78
C VAL A 54 -5.05 10.46 0.52
N PHE A 55 -4.16 11.35 0.06
CA PHE A 55 -4.55 12.72 -0.28
C PHE A 55 -5.63 12.78 -1.37
N VAL A 56 -5.50 11.94 -2.40
CA VAL A 56 -6.52 11.83 -3.46
C VAL A 56 -7.85 11.33 -2.91
N LEU A 57 -7.84 10.35 -2.01
CA LEU A 57 -9.05 9.83 -1.36
C LEU A 57 -9.70 10.86 -0.43
N ILE A 58 -8.91 11.62 0.32
CA ILE A 58 -9.40 12.72 1.17
C ILE A 58 -10.08 13.78 0.30
N TYR A 59 -9.43 14.21 -0.79
CA TYR A 59 -10.03 15.15 -1.74
C TYR A 59 -11.36 14.64 -2.29
N LYS A 60 -11.43 13.36 -2.70
CA LYS A 60 -12.67 12.73 -3.17
C LYS A 60 -13.72 12.61 -2.08
N LEU A 61 -13.33 12.32 -0.85
CA LEU A 61 -14.23 12.27 0.29
C LEU A 61 -14.86 13.66 0.54
N TYR A 62 -14.07 14.73 0.51
CA TYR A 62 -14.59 16.10 0.64
C TYR A 62 -15.51 16.50 -0.52
N LYS A 63 -15.18 16.09 -1.75
CA LYS A 63 -15.95 16.48 -2.94
C LYS A 63 -17.26 15.70 -3.11
N PHE A 64 -17.25 14.40 -2.83
CA PHE A 64 -18.37 13.50 -3.14
C PHE A 64 -19.08 12.95 -1.89
N GLY A 65 -18.48 13.04 -0.71
CA GLY A 65 -19.10 12.63 0.56
C GLY A 65 -19.35 11.12 0.72
N GLU A 66 -18.83 10.27 -0.16
CA GLU A 66 -19.12 8.83 -0.09
C GLU A 66 -18.28 8.11 0.98
N LYS A 67 -18.96 7.30 1.81
CA LYS A 67 -18.35 6.45 2.84
C LYS A 67 -17.29 5.48 2.30
N GLN A 68 -17.34 5.15 1.01
CA GLN A 68 -16.37 4.24 0.38
C GLN A 68 -14.94 4.79 0.42
N TYR A 69 -14.78 6.11 0.29
CA TYR A 69 -13.47 6.74 0.34
C TYR A 69 -12.91 6.73 1.76
N GLN A 70 -13.76 6.98 2.75
CA GLN A 70 -13.39 6.89 4.17
C GLN A 70 -12.96 5.47 4.55
N ASN A 71 -13.72 4.46 4.13
CA ASN A 71 -13.35 3.05 4.35
C ASN A 71 -12.03 2.69 3.67
N SER A 72 -11.78 3.22 2.47
CA SER A 72 -10.50 3.00 1.76
C SER A 72 -9.32 3.61 2.51
N ILE A 73 -9.49 4.81 3.10
CA ILE A 73 -8.47 5.43 3.96
C ILE A 73 -8.20 4.56 5.19
N PHE A 74 -9.25 4.09 5.89
CA PHE A 74 -9.09 3.19 7.04
C PHE A 74 -8.36 1.89 6.67
N ILE A 75 -8.65 1.30 5.51
CA ILE A 75 -7.95 0.11 5.02
C ILE A 75 -6.45 0.40 4.84
N ILE A 76 -6.09 1.52 4.21
CA ILE A 76 -4.68 1.90 4.02
C ILE A 76 -3.98 2.08 5.37
N THR A 77 -4.63 2.77 6.31
CA THR A 77 -4.09 2.96 7.66
C THR A 77 -3.90 1.63 8.37
N ALA A 78 -4.87 0.71 8.30
CA ALA A 78 -4.77 -0.61 8.91
C ALA A 78 -3.62 -1.44 8.30
N ILE A 79 -3.44 -1.39 6.97
CA ILE A 79 -2.31 -2.04 6.28
C ILE A 79 -0.97 -1.51 6.81
N TRP A 80 -0.81 -0.18 6.93
CA TRP A 80 0.43 0.40 7.45
C TRP A 80 0.69 0.09 8.91
N ILE A 81 -0.36 0.05 9.75
CA ILE A 81 -0.25 -0.38 11.14
C ILE A 81 0.22 -1.83 11.22
N LEU A 82 -0.37 -2.73 10.42
CA LEU A 82 0.05 -4.14 10.35
C LEU A 82 1.51 -4.27 9.90
N ILE A 83 1.92 -3.54 8.86
CA ILE A 83 3.31 -3.52 8.37
C ILE A 83 4.25 -3.03 9.47
N PHE A 84 3.90 -1.96 10.18
CA PHE A 84 4.70 -1.44 11.29
C PHE A 84 4.89 -2.48 12.40
N PHE A 85 3.83 -3.19 12.78
CA PHE A 85 3.93 -4.28 13.76
C PHE A 85 4.82 -5.41 13.25
N ILE A 86 4.64 -5.87 12.00
CA ILE A 86 5.47 -6.91 11.41
C ILE A 86 6.95 -6.51 11.43
N LEU A 87 7.28 -5.28 11.04
CA LEU A 87 8.65 -4.78 11.08
C LEU A 87 9.19 -4.74 12.52
N LYS A 88 8.42 -4.20 13.46
CA LYS A 88 8.82 -4.12 14.88
C LYS A 88 9.11 -5.49 15.48
N TYR A 89 8.25 -6.48 15.24
CA TYR A 89 8.40 -7.83 15.81
C TYR A 89 9.42 -8.71 15.09
N LYS A 90 9.80 -8.37 13.85
CA LYS A 90 10.81 -9.12 13.08
C LYS A 90 12.23 -8.57 13.26
N ILE A 91 12.36 -7.36 13.80
CA ILE A 91 13.64 -6.66 14.06
C ILE A 91 14.10 -6.84 15.52
N LEU A 92 13.26 -7.36 16.41
CA LEU A 92 13.62 -7.78 17.77
C LEU A 92 13.92 -9.29 17.82
#